data_AF-A0A6I8MIY9-F1
#
_entry.id   AF-A0A6I8MIY9-F1
#
_cell.length_a   1.000
_cell.length_b   1.000
_cell.length_c   1.000
_cell.angle_alpha   90.00
_cell.angle_beta   90.00
_cell.angle_gamma   90.00
#
_symmetry.space_group_name_H-M   'P 1'
#
loop_
_entity.id
_entity.type
_entity.pdbx_description
1 polymer ?
#
loop_
_entity_poly.entity_id
_entity_poly.type
_entity_poly.pdbx_seq_one_letter_code
_entity_poly.pdbx_strand_id
1 'polypeptide(L)'
;MLSSKEVYARLDAILPSSVDREDAESNLNAGEIEYAITALLDDAYTSVGLSDAVVSLIRENYDDGPVIDMLDALLYYQSVESV
;
A
#
# COMPACT_ATOMS: atom_id res chain seq x y z
N MET A 1 -9.95 -11.31 -7.68
CA MET A 1 -8.80 -10.41 -7.84
C MET A 1 -9.17 -9.28 -8.77
N LEU A 2 -8.93 -8.06 -8.33
CA LEU A 2 -9.00 -6.82 -9.09
C LEU A 2 -7.73 -6.65 -9.93
N SER A 3 -7.76 -5.74 -10.90
CA SER A 3 -6.52 -5.27 -11.54
C SER A 3 -5.72 -4.38 -10.58
N SER A 4 -4.39 -4.29 -10.77
CA SER A 4 -3.54 -3.42 -9.95
C SER A 4 -4.01 -1.97 -9.97
N LYS A 5 -4.57 -1.49 -11.08
CA LYS A 5 -5.13 -0.14 -11.18
C LYS A 5 -6.36 0.05 -10.29
N GLU A 6 -7.23 -0.94 -10.22
CA GLU A 6 -8.39 -0.93 -9.34
C GLU A 6 -8.00 -1.06 -7.87
N VAL A 7 -6.96 -1.84 -7.56
CA VAL A 7 -6.42 -1.91 -6.19
C VAL A 7 -5.84 -0.57 -5.77
N TYR A 8 -5.02 0.05 -6.60
CA TYR A 8 -4.48 1.40 -6.34
C TYR A 8 -5.59 2.41 -6.05
N ALA A 9 -6.62 2.48 -6.92
CA ALA A 9 -7.71 3.44 -6.74
C ALA A 9 -8.50 3.19 -5.45
N ARG A 10 -8.69 1.93 -5.05
CA ARG A 10 -9.35 1.59 -3.78
C ARG A 10 -8.48 1.90 -2.59
N LEU A 11 -7.18 1.64 -2.67
CA LEU A 11 -6.21 1.95 -1.63
C LEU A 11 -6.18 3.47 -1.38
N ASP A 12 -6.03 4.27 -2.44
CA ASP A 12 -6.04 5.73 -2.34
C ASP A 12 -7.34 6.27 -1.69
N ALA A 13 -8.49 5.70 -2.09
CA ALA A 13 -9.79 6.14 -1.58
C ALA A 13 -10.03 5.84 -0.09
N ILE A 14 -9.39 4.81 0.48
CA ILE A 14 -9.54 4.48 1.91
C ILE A 14 -8.51 5.18 2.80
N LEU A 15 -7.42 5.69 2.22
CA LEU A 15 -6.36 6.36 2.97
C LEU A 15 -6.74 7.80 3.31
N PRO A 16 -6.39 8.29 4.51
CA PRO A 16 -6.66 9.66 4.89
C PRO A 16 -5.87 10.65 4.02
N SER A 17 -6.34 11.89 3.96
CA SER A 17 -5.69 12.97 3.19
C SER A 17 -4.32 13.39 3.75
N SER A 18 -3.95 12.88 4.94
CA SER A 18 -2.64 13.12 5.56
C SER A 18 -1.52 12.25 4.99
N VAL A 19 -1.86 11.17 4.27
CA VAL A 19 -0.87 10.29 3.61
C VAL A 19 -0.36 10.99 2.36
N ASP A 20 0.96 11.03 2.18
CA ASP A 20 1.56 11.57 0.96
C ASP A 20 1.26 10.65 -0.24
N ARG A 21 1.13 11.25 -1.41
CA ARG A 21 0.83 10.58 -2.67
C ARG A 21 1.84 10.92 -3.75
N GLU A 22 2.82 11.79 -3.49
CA GLU A 22 3.75 12.28 -4.51
C GLU A 22 4.49 11.12 -5.22
N ASP A 23 5.11 10.22 -4.46
CA ASP A 23 5.85 9.08 -5.02
C ASP A 23 4.91 8.05 -5.68
N ALA A 24 3.75 7.83 -5.08
CA ALA A 24 2.72 6.95 -5.63
C ALA A 24 2.19 7.45 -6.99
N GLU A 25 1.89 8.76 -7.10
CA GLU A 25 1.44 9.40 -8.32
C GLU A 25 2.54 9.41 -9.40
N SER A 26 3.80 9.63 -9.01
CA SER A 26 4.95 9.56 -9.91
C SER A 26 5.05 8.18 -10.59
N ASN A 27 4.99 7.10 -9.80
CA ASN A 27 5.00 5.73 -10.31
C ASN A 27 3.77 5.41 -11.17
N LEU A 28 2.58 5.88 -10.76
CA LEU A 28 1.34 5.68 -11.53
C LEU A 28 1.44 6.33 -12.92
N ASN A 29 1.99 7.54 -12.99
CA ASN A 29 2.19 8.28 -14.24
C ASN A 29 3.24 7.62 -15.15
N ALA A 30 4.22 6.91 -14.57
CA ALA A 30 5.18 6.10 -15.31
C ALA A 30 4.59 4.77 -15.82
N GLY A 31 3.38 4.38 -15.39
CA GLY A 31 2.75 3.10 -15.73
C GLY A 31 3.17 1.94 -14.80
N GLU A 32 3.92 2.24 -13.74
CA GLU A 32 4.47 1.29 -12.77
C GLU A 32 3.50 1.10 -11.60
N ILE A 33 2.33 0.51 -11.87
CA ILE A 33 1.19 0.53 -10.93
C ILE A 33 1.49 -0.22 -9.62
N GLU A 34 2.20 -1.34 -9.66
CA GLU A 34 2.54 -2.08 -8.44
C GLU A 34 3.51 -1.30 -7.56
N TYR A 35 4.45 -0.57 -8.16
CA TYR A 35 5.33 0.35 -7.43
C TYR A 35 4.57 1.55 -6.86
N ALA A 36 3.55 2.03 -7.58
CA ALA A 36 2.66 3.06 -7.04
C ALA A 36 1.91 2.59 -5.79
N ILE A 37 1.46 1.33 -5.78
CA ILE A 37 0.83 0.71 -4.60
C ILE A 37 1.85 0.57 -3.47
N THR A 38 3.07 0.09 -3.74
CA THR A 38 4.08 -0.09 -2.70
C THR A 38 4.49 1.23 -2.05
N ALA A 39 4.63 2.30 -2.85
CA ALA A 39 4.93 3.64 -2.33
C ALA A 39 3.79 4.14 -1.42
N LEU A 40 2.53 3.97 -1.86
CA LEU A 40 1.37 4.40 -1.10
C LEU A 40 1.19 3.60 0.22
N LEU A 41 1.62 2.33 0.25
CA LEU A 41 1.67 1.53 1.47
C LEU A 41 2.73 2.03 2.45
N ASP A 42 3.92 2.39 1.96
CA ASP A 42 5.00 2.94 2.77
C ASP A 42 4.62 4.30 3.39
N ASP A 43 4.05 5.20 2.59
CA ASP A 43 3.55 6.50 3.06
C ASP A 43 2.41 6.35 4.08
N ALA A 44 1.51 5.38 3.86
CA ALA A 44 0.45 5.09 4.81
C ALA A 44 0.99 4.55 6.15
N TYR A 45 1.96 3.64 6.09
CA TYR A 45 2.62 3.08 7.27
C TYR A 45 3.29 4.17 8.10
N THR A 46 4.13 4.99 7.47
CA THR A 46 4.91 6.04 8.15
C THR A 46 4.03 7.16 8.70
N SER A 47 2.92 7.48 8.05
CA SER A 47 2.04 8.58 8.45
C SER A 47 1.05 8.20 9.56
N VAL A 48 0.38 7.05 9.42
CA VAL A 48 -0.78 6.69 10.28
C VAL A 48 -0.80 5.22 10.72
N GLY A 49 0.14 4.42 10.25
CA GLY A 49 0.12 2.96 10.40
C GLY A 49 -0.90 2.29 9.46
N LEU A 50 -0.69 0.99 9.20
CA LEU A 50 -1.57 0.24 8.32
C LEU A 50 -2.82 -0.23 9.06
N SER A 51 -3.99 0.11 8.54
CA SER A 51 -5.27 -0.38 9.06
C SER A 51 -5.62 -1.77 8.53
N ASP A 52 -6.47 -2.50 9.25
CA ASP A 52 -6.97 -3.82 8.82
C ASP A 52 -7.65 -3.78 7.44
N ALA A 53 -8.27 -2.65 7.08
CA ALA A 53 -8.90 -2.46 5.78
C ALA A 53 -7.87 -2.44 4.64
N VAL A 54 -6.72 -1.77 4.86
CA VAL A 54 -5.60 -1.75 3.91
C VAL A 54 -5.00 -3.16 3.78
N VAL A 55 -4.73 -3.82 4.90
CA VAL A 55 -4.17 -5.17 4.93
C VAL A 55 -5.06 -6.16 4.18
N SER A 56 -6.38 -6.12 4.45
CA SER A 56 -7.36 -7.00 3.81
C SER A 56 -7.44 -6.75 2.31
N LEU A 57 -7.49 -5.49 1.88
CA LEU A 57 -7.54 -5.15 0.45
C LEU A 57 -6.36 -5.74 -0.32
N ILE A 58 -5.14 -5.63 0.22
CA ILE A 58 -3.95 -6.16 -0.46
C ILE A 58 -3.95 -7.69 -0.46
N ARG A 59 -4.18 -8.34 0.68
CA ARG A 59 -4.19 -9.81 0.80
C ARG A 59 -5.28 -10.50 -0.03
N GLU A 60 -6.38 -9.82 -0.33
CA GLU A 60 -7.44 -10.35 -1.21
C GLU A 60 -7.07 -10.29 -2.71
N ASN A 61 -6.03 -9.54 -3.08
CA ASN A 61 -5.71 -9.24 -4.47
C ASN A 61 -4.28 -9.59 -4.89
N TYR A 62 -3.37 -9.82 -3.94
CA TYR A 62 -1.98 -10.21 -4.19
C TYR A 62 -1.61 -11.44 -3.37
N ASP A 63 -1.27 -12.53 -4.07
CA ASP A 63 -0.76 -13.76 -3.46
C ASP A 63 0.79 -13.80 -3.46
N ASP A 64 1.43 -13.08 -4.39
CA ASP A 64 2.88 -12.94 -4.53
C ASP A 64 3.27 -11.57 -5.13
N GLY A 65 4.58 -11.30 -5.19
CA GLY A 65 5.13 -10.12 -5.86
C GLY A 65 5.41 -8.92 -4.95
N PRO A 66 5.87 -7.80 -5.54
CA PRO A 66 6.45 -6.69 -4.78
C PRO A 66 5.46 -6.04 -3.80
N VAL A 67 4.16 -6.08 -4.12
CA VAL A 67 3.12 -5.47 -3.28
C VAL A 67 2.92 -6.24 -1.98
N ILE A 68 2.79 -7.58 -2.05
CA ILE A 68 2.60 -8.39 -0.85
C ILE A 68 3.89 -8.48 -0.04
N ASP A 69 5.06 -8.53 -0.70
CA ASP A 69 6.37 -8.50 -0.06
C ASP A 69 6.56 -7.22 0.76
N MET A 70 6.18 -6.06 0.20
CA MET A 70 6.19 -4.79 0.92
C MET A 70 5.24 -4.80 2.11
N LEU A 71 3.99 -5.25 1.93
CA LEU A 71 3.02 -5.33 3.02
C LEU A 71 3.55 -6.16 4.19
N ASP A 72 4.09 -7.35 3.91
CA ASP A 72 4.59 -8.25 4.94
C ASP A 72 5.81 -7.66 5.66
N ALA A 73 6.69 -6.95 4.95
CA ALA A 73 7.80 -6.21 5.55
C ALA A 73 7.29 -5.11 6.52
N LEU A 74 6.34 -4.28 6.08
CA LEU A 74 5.78 -3.20 6.91
C LEU A 74 5.06 -3.76 8.15
N LEU A 75 4.28 -4.83 8.00
CA LEU A 75 3.61 -5.49 9.13
C LEU A 75 4.59 -6.11 10.12
N TYR A 76 5.70 -6.67 9.63
CA TYR A 76 6.77 -7.15 10.50
C TYR A 76 7.32 -6.00 11.34
N TYR A 77 7.66 -4.85 10.73
CA TYR A 77 8.16 -3.68 11.47
C TYR A 77 7.13 -3.14 12.47
N GLN A 78 5.86 -3.02 12.08
CA GLN A 78 4.78 -2.59 12.97
C GLN A 78 4.69 -3.47 14.23
N SER A 79 4.88 -4.78 14.07
CA SER A 79 4.83 -5.74 15.18
C SER A 79 6.02 -5.61 16.14
N VAL A 80 7.20 -5.21 15.63
CA VAL A 80 8.43 -5.07 16.42
C VAL A 80 8.46 -3.72 17.17
N GLU A 81 7.93 -2.65 16.58
CA GLU A 81 7.88 -1.32 17.21
C GLU A 81 6.77 -1.18 18.26
N SER A 82 5.81 -2.11 18.28
CA SER A 82 4.71 -2.14 19.26
C SER A 82 5.10 -2.75 20.63
N VAL A 83 6.40 -3.03 20.88
CA VAL A 83 6.94 -3.67 22.09
C VAL A 83 7.65 -2.69 23.01
#